data_AF-A0A964HFZ9-F1
#
_entry.id   AF-A0A964HFZ9-F1
#
_cell.length_a   1.000
_cell.length_b   1.000
_cell.length_c   1.000
_cell.angle_alpha   90.00
_cell.angle_beta   90.00
_cell.angle_gamma   90.00
#
_symmetry.space_group_name_H-M   'P 1'
#
loop_
_entity.id
_entity.type
_entity.pdbx_description
1 polymer ?
#
loop_
_entity_poly.entity_id
_entity_poly.type
_entity_poly.pdbx_seq_one_letter_code
_entity_poly.pdbx_strand_id
1 'polypeptide(L)'
;MKPLILSMMLVAAASAWASSAEARQGQGYNHHQVNQRQHHQQGRIGQGMRSGELTRHEARRLGAEQRGIRQEERRYMADGHLSRYERADLRRDQNAANRHIWQQKHDGQQRGDYRPTAYRHPGVNQRQENQRYRIAEGSRSGALTGSERRELNAEQRAIRQEERQYRSDGTLTRDERKDLYQDQKLASQHIYQETHDAERR
;
A
#
# COMPACT_ATOMS: atom_id res chain seq x y z
N MET A 1 -50.61 -78.83 -36.48
CA MET A 1 -50.45 -79.40 -35.12
C MET A 1 -49.30 -78.67 -34.44
N LYS A 2 -49.50 -78.09 -33.24
CA LYS A 2 -48.41 -77.49 -32.42
C LYS A 2 -47.96 -78.52 -31.36
N PRO A 3 -46.67 -78.58 -31.01
CA PRO A 3 -46.26 -78.12 -29.65
C PRO A 3 -44.89 -77.38 -29.68
N LEU A 4 -44.75 -76.19 -29.06
CA LEU A 4 -44.29 -75.94 -27.67
C LEU A 4 -43.05 -76.75 -27.26
N ILE A 5 -41.93 -76.05 -26.94
CA ILE A 5 -41.16 -76.18 -25.69
C ILE A 5 -40.25 -74.95 -25.53
N LEU A 6 -40.42 -74.31 -24.39
CA LEU A 6 -39.62 -73.28 -23.76
C LEU A 6 -38.35 -73.94 -23.21
N SER A 7 -37.14 -73.42 -23.50
CA SER A 7 -36.00 -73.68 -22.62
C SER A 7 -35.00 -72.52 -22.63
N MET A 8 -34.94 -71.90 -21.46
CA MET A 8 -34.02 -70.89 -21.00
C MET A 8 -32.58 -71.44 -20.99
N MET A 9 -31.63 -70.75 -21.62
CA MET A 9 -30.27 -70.67 -21.06
C MET A 9 -29.50 -69.48 -21.61
N LEU A 10 -29.00 -68.72 -20.66
CA LEU A 10 -28.25 -67.49 -20.75
C LEU A 10 -26.77 -67.86 -20.73
N VAL A 11 -26.01 -67.53 -21.77
CA VAL A 11 -24.55 -67.46 -21.69
C VAL A 11 -24.08 -66.19 -22.41
N ALA A 12 -23.42 -65.37 -21.61
CA ALA A 12 -22.85 -64.08 -21.93
C ALA A 12 -21.46 -64.21 -22.57
N ALA A 13 -21.12 -63.27 -23.45
CA ALA A 13 -19.78 -62.65 -23.55
C ALA A 13 -19.82 -61.56 -24.62
N ALA A 14 -20.17 -60.34 -24.23
CA ALA A 14 -20.15 -59.16 -25.10
C ALA A 14 -18.86 -58.35 -24.86
N SER A 15 -18.11 -58.18 -25.95
CA SER A 15 -17.46 -56.94 -26.38
C SER A 15 -16.17 -56.46 -25.70
N ALA A 16 -15.15 -56.39 -26.56
CA ALA A 16 -13.88 -55.67 -26.50
C ALA A 16 -13.80 -54.47 -25.54
N TRP A 17 -12.79 -54.49 -24.67
CA TRP A 17 -12.34 -53.33 -23.89
C TRP A 17 -11.27 -52.59 -24.69
N ALA A 18 -11.69 -51.64 -25.53
CA ALA A 18 -10.82 -50.66 -26.14
C ALA A 18 -10.79 -49.40 -25.27
N SER A 19 -9.59 -48.87 -25.09
CA SER A 19 -9.20 -47.82 -24.16
C SER A 19 -9.98 -46.51 -24.33
N SER A 20 -10.66 -46.08 -23.28
CA SER A 20 -10.77 -44.66 -22.94
C SER A 20 -10.07 -44.43 -21.61
N ALA A 21 -8.79 -44.05 -21.69
CA ALA A 21 -8.19 -43.26 -20.62
C ALA A 21 -8.95 -41.93 -20.63
N GLU A 22 -10.14 -41.93 -20.03
CA GLU A 22 -10.90 -40.73 -19.73
C GLU A 22 -9.98 -39.88 -18.88
N ALA A 23 -9.45 -38.85 -19.54
CA ALA A 23 -8.87 -37.69 -18.94
C ALA A 23 -9.78 -37.32 -17.78
N ARG A 24 -9.36 -37.73 -16.57
CA ARG A 24 -9.94 -37.26 -15.32
C ARG A 24 -9.72 -35.78 -15.36
N GLN A 25 -10.77 -35.08 -15.79
CA GLN A 25 -10.87 -33.65 -15.87
C GLN A 25 -10.27 -33.12 -14.60
N GLY A 26 -9.08 -32.51 -14.71
CA GLY A 26 -8.43 -31.86 -13.60
C GLY A 26 -9.34 -30.73 -13.20
N GLN A 27 -10.23 -31.01 -12.24
CA GLN A 27 -11.16 -30.04 -11.68
C GLN A 27 -10.37 -28.77 -11.41
N GLY A 28 -10.69 -27.74 -12.19
CA GLY A 28 -10.02 -26.47 -12.21
C GLY A 28 -9.93 -25.97 -10.79
N TYR A 29 -8.74 -26.06 -10.21
CA TYR A 29 -8.50 -25.43 -8.93
C TYR A 29 -8.75 -23.94 -9.18
N ASN A 30 -9.83 -23.48 -8.58
CA ASN A 30 -10.63 -22.37 -9.05
C ASN A 30 -9.77 -21.11 -9.22
N HIS A 31 -9.49 -20.73 -10.48
CA HIS A 31 -9.05 -19.37 -10.83
C HIS A 31 -9.91 -18.32 -10.11
N HIS A 32 -11.19 -18.61 -9.89
CA HIS A 32 -12.09 -17.82 -9.05
C HIS A 32 -11.58 -17.58 -7.62
N GLN A 33 -10.94 -18.55 -6.95
CA GLN A 33 -10.40 -18.39 -5.59
C GLN A 33 -9.16 -17.48 -5.56
N VAL A 34 -8.29 -17.55 -6.57
CA VAL A 34 -7.11 -16.65 -6.67
C VAL A 34 -7.57 -15.21 -6.89
N ASN A 35 -8.50 -15.00 -7.82
CA ASN A 35 -9.09 -13.69 -8.08
C ASN A 35 -9.82 -13.11 -6.86
N GLN A 36 -10.59 -13.93 -6.14
CA GLN A 36 -11.26 -13.51 -4.90
C GLN A 36 -10.26 -13.05 -3.84
N ARG A 37 -9.11 -13.73 -3.70
CA ARG A 37 -8.03 -13.33 -2.78
C ARG A 37 -7.39 -12.01 -3.18
N GLN A 38 -7.05 -11.83 -4.46
CA GLN A 38 -6.49 -10.57 -4.97
C GLN A 38 -7.46 -9.40 -4.77
N HIS A 39 -8.76 -9.62 -4.97
CA HIS A 39 -9.78 -8.61 -4.71
C HIS A 39 -9.83 -8.22 -3.23
N HIS A 40 -9.85 -9.21 -2.33
CA HIS A 40 -9.83 -8.95 -0.88
C HIS A 40 -8.56 -8.19 -0.46
N GLN A 41 -7.40 -8.57 -0.99
CA GLN A 41 -6.13 -7.90 -0.70
C GLN A 41 -6.12 -6.45 -1.19
N GLN A 42 -6.62 -6.17 -2.39
CA GLN A 42 -6.81 -4.80 -2.88
C GLN A 42 -7.80 -4.01 -2.00
N GLY A 43 -8.87 -4.65 -1.54
CA GLY A 43 -9.82 -4.06 -0.59
C GLY A 43 -9.14 -3.65 0.72
N ARG A 44 -8.27 -4.51 1.28
CA ARG A 44 -7.49 -4.22 2.50
C ARG A 44 -6.47 -3.11 2.29
N ILE A 45 -5.80 -3.04 1.15
CA ILE A 45 -4.89 -1.94 0.80
C ILE A 45 -5.68 -0.62 0.73
N GLY A 46 -6.82 -0.63 0.05
CA GLY A 46 -7.70 0.55 -0.05
C GLY A 46 -8.27 1.00 1.30
N GLN A 47 -8.68 0.04 2.14
CA GLN A 47 -9.14 0.32 3.50
C GLN A 47 -8.01 0.86 4.37
N GLY A 48 -6.81 0.29 4.31
CA GLY A 48 -5.64 0.78 5.03
C GLY A 48 -5.24 2.20 4.63
N MET A 49 -5.34 2.55 3.33
CA MET A 49 -5.14 3.93 2.88
C MET A 49 -6.19 4.90 3.45
N ARG A 50 -7.46 4.48 3.52
CA ARG A 50 -8.57 5.31 4.01
C ARG A 50 -8.53 5.49 5.54
N SER A 51 -8.22 4.43 6.27
CA SER A 51 -8.07 4.46 7.74
C SER A 51 -6.77 5.14 8.19
N GLY A 52 -5.80 5.25 7.29
CA GLY A 52 -4.46 5.74 7.60
C GLY A 52 -3.56 4.69 8.26
N GLU A 53 -3.97 3.42 8.25
CA GLU A 53 -3.13 2.26 8.61
C GLU A 53 -2.06 1.99 7.54
N LEU A 54 -2.19 2.55 6.33
CA LEU A 54 -1.18 2.52 5.27
C LEU A 54 -0.96 3.93 4.74
N THR A 55 0.30 4.28 4.53
CA THR A 55 0.70 5.47 3.77
C THR A 55 0.47 5.25 2.26
N ARG A 56 0.48 6.36 1.50
CA ARG A 56 0.38 6.30 0.03
C ARG A 56 1.54 5.53 -0.61
N HIS A 57 2.74 5.58 -0.01
CA HIS A 57 3.91 4.90 -0.53
C HIS A 57 3.81 3.39 -0.30
N GLU A 58 3.48 2.96 0.91
CA GLU A 58 3.30 1.54 1.26
C GLU A 58 2.18 0.93 0.41
N ALA A 59 1.06 1.64 0.27
CA ALA A 59 -0.02 1.19 -0.60
C ALA A 59 0.38 1.08 -2.08
N ARG A 60 1.27 1.97 -2.57
CA ARG A 60 1.82 1.87 -3.93
C ARG A 60 2.73 0.65 -4.09
N ARG A 61 3.57 0.36 -3.09
CA ARG A 61 4.45 -0.82 -3.05
C ARG A 61 3.65 -2.11 -3.02
N LEU A 62 2.68 -2.22 -2.09
CA LEU A 62 1.76 -3.36 -2.02
C LEU A 62 0.95 -3.50 -3.31
N GLY A 63 0.50 -2.40 -3.90
CA GLY A 63 -0.18 -2.40 -5.20
C GLY A 63 0.71 -2.90 -6.35
N ALA A 64 2.02 -2.64 -6.31
CA ALA A 64 2.97 -3.16 -7.29
C ALA A 64 3.19 -4.66 -7.15
N GLU A 65 3.34 -5.16 -5.93
CA GLU A 65 3.43 -6.59 -5.63
C GLU A 65 2.19 -7.34 -6.14
N GLN A 66 0.98 -6.81 -5.88
CA GLN A 66 -0.28 -7.35 -6.39
C GLN A 66 -0.37 -7.34 -7.93
N ARG A 67 0.28 -6.39 -8.60
CA ARG A 67 0.39 -6.39 -10.07
C ARG A 67 1.37 -7.44 -10.59
N GLY A 68 2.42 -7.74 -9.82
CA GLY A 68 3.38 -8.81 -10.14
C GLY A 68 2.70 -10.18 -10.11
N ILE A 69 2.04 -10.51 -9.01
CA ILE A 69 1.33 -11.79 -8.83
C ILE A 69 0.24 -11.97 -9.92
N ARG A 70 -0.47 -10.90 -10.30
CA ARG A 70 -1.44 -10.94 -11.42
C ARG A 70 -0.80 -11.21 -12.77
N GLN A 71 0.42 -10.73 -13.00
CA GLN A 71 1.13 -11.00 -14.24
C GLN A 71 1.61 -12.45 -14.30
N GLU A 72 2.11 -12.96 -13.18
CA GLU A 72 2.50 -14.37 -13.02
C GLU A 72 1.31 -15.32 -13.23
N GLU A 73 0.16 -15.04 -12.60
CA GLU A 73 -1.06 -15.80 -12.82
C GLU A 73 -1.45 -15.84 -14.30
N ARG A 74 -1.40 -14.70 -15.01
CA ARG A 74 -1.69 -14.66 -16.45
C ARG A 74 -0.71 -15.48 -17.28
N ARG A 75 0.56 -15.56 -16.87
CA ARG A 75 1.58 -16.39 -17.55
C ARG A 75 1.32 -17.87 -17.33
N TYR A 76 1.02 -18.27 -16.10
CA TYR A 76 0.67 -19.66 -15.78
C TYR A 76 -0.66 -20.10 -16.41
N MET A 77 -1.58 -19.17 -16.67
CA MET A 77 -2.84 -19.46 -17.37
C MET A 77 -2.71 -19.46 -18.91
N ALA A 78 -1.52 -19.31 -19.47
CA ALA A 78 -1.35 -19.18 -20.93
C ALA A 78 -1.79 -20.42 -21.71
N ASP A 79 -1.66 -21.61 -21.13
CA ASP A 79 -2.10 -22.90 -21.67
C ASP A 79 -3.52 -23.29 -21.20
N GLY A 80 -4.24 -22.34 -20.59
CA GLY A 80 -5.61 -22.48 -20.12
C GLY A 80 -5.79 -23.21 -18.80
N HIS A 81 -4.73 -23.70 -18.15
CA HIS A 81 -4.88 -24.45 -16.89
C HIS A 81 -3.67 -24.32 -15.95
N LEU A 82 -3.91 -24.24 -14.65
CA LEU A 82 -2.82 -24.23 -13.67
C LEU A 82 -2.40 -25.65 -13.27
N SER A 83 -1.14 -25.99 -13.49
CA SER A 83 -0.52 -27.21 -12.98
C SER A 83 -0.46 -27.22 -11.44
N ARG A 84 -0.20 -28.38 -10.84
CA ARG A 84 -0.07 -28.50 -9.37
C ARG A 84 1.03 -27.60 -8.81
N TYR A 85 2.12 -27.44 -9.54
CA TYR A 85 3.27 -26.63 -9.15
C TYR A 85 2.93 -25.14 -9.18
N GLU A 86 2.42 -24.64 -10.29
CA GLU A 86 2.04 -23.22 -10.46
C GLU A 86 1.00 -22.76 -9.44
N ARG A 87 0.08 -23.66 -9.07
CA ARG A 87 -0.88 -23.39 -7.99
C ARG A 87 -0.23 -23.24 -6.63
N ALA A 88 0.74 -24.11 -6.32
CA ALA A 88 1.46 -24.05 -5.05
C ALA A 88 2.31 -22.76 -4.99
N ASP A 89 2.90 -22.39 -6.11
CA ASP A 89 3.69 -21.18 -6.31
C ASP A 89 2.85 -19.91 -6.09
N LEU A 90 1.77 -19.74 -6.87
CA LEU A 90 0.82 -18.62 -6.69
C LEU A 90 0.28 -18.55 -5.26
N ARG A 91 -0.01 -19.70 -4.64
CA ARG A 91 -0.48 -19.73 -3.24
C ARG A 91 0.59 -19.21 -2.29
N ARG A 92 1.86 -19.57 -2.49
CA ARG A 92 2.98 -19.09 -1.67
C ARG A 92 3.13 -17.57 -1.79
N ASP A 93 3.07 -17.05 -3.00
CA ASP A 93 3.27 -15.62 -3.25
C ASP A 93 2.08 -14.80 -2.75
N GLN A 94 0.86 -15.32 -2.90
CA GLN A 94 -0.34 -14.75 -2.27
C GLN A 94 -0.27 -14.71 -0.74
N ASN A 95 0.31 -15.75 -0.13
CA ASN A 95 0.51 -15.78 1.32
C ASN A 95 1.60 -14.80 1.76
N ALA A 96 2.66 -14.64 0.96
CA ALA A 96 3.69 -13.63 1.20
C ALA A 96 3.10 -12.22 1.13
N ALA A 97 2.36 -11.91 0.07
CA ALA A 97 1.68 -10.62 -0.06
C ALA A 97 0.68 -10.39 1.08
N ASN A 98 -0.06 -11.42 1.52
CA ASN A 98 -0.94 -11.30 2.68
C ASN A 98 -0.18 -10.94 3.97
N ARG A 99 1.01 -11.54 4.18
CA ARG A 99 1.89 -11.20 5.31
C ARG A 99 2.42 -9.79 5.18
N HIS A 100 2.85 -9.34 4.00
CA HIS A 100 3.29 -7.96 3.79
C HIS A 100 2.15 -6.97 4.04
N ILE A 101 0.93 -7.21 3.55
CA ILE A 101 -0.23 -6.35 3.85
C ILE A 101 -0.49 -6.31 5.35
N TRP A 102 -0.41 -7.45 6.05
CA TRP A 102 -0.59 -7.49 7.50
C TRP A 102 0.52 -6.73 8.21
N GLN A 103 1.79 -6.98 7.88
CA GLN A 103 2.94 -6.30 8.44
C GLN A 103 2.81 -4.79 8.23
N GLN A 104 2.63 -4.30 7.01
CA GLN A 104 2.52 -2.85 6.75
C GLN A 104 1.31 -2.20 7.44
N LYS A 105 0.25 -2.97 7.72
CA LYS A 105 -0.89 -2.48 8.52
C LYS A 105 -0.62 -2.47 10.04
N HIS A 106 0.36 -3.23 10.52
CA HIS A 106 0.57 -3.54 11.94
C HIS A 106 2.01 -3.32 12.44
N ASP A 107 2.98 -3.00 11.59
CA ASP A 107 4.43 -2.93 11.86
C ASP A 107 4.86 -1.70 12.66
N GLY A 108 3.93 -1.09 13.40
CA GLY A 108 4.28 -0.01 14.29
C GLY A 108 4.62 1.29 13.56
N GLN A 109 4.48 1.34 12.21
CA GLN A 109 4.06 2.54 11.49
C GLN A 109 2.63 2.95 11.88
N GLN A 110 2.24 2.75 13.14
CA GLN A 110 1.33 3.68 13.77
C GLN A 110 1.87 5.07 13.41
N ARG A 111 1.06 5.91 12.79
CA ARG A 111 1.08 7.34 13.13
C ARG A 111 1.26 7.38 14.65
N GLY A 112 2.50 7.65 15.09
CA GLY A 112 2.99 7.10 16.35
C GLY A 112 2.03 7.39 17.47
N ASP A 113 1.71 6.38 18.29
CA ASP A 113 0.94 6.54 19.52
C ASP A 113 -0.13 7.65 19.43
N TYR A 114 -1.19 7.43 18.66
CA TYR A 114 -2.39 8.26 18.81
C TYR A 114 -3.11 7.84 20.11
N ARG A 115 -2.49 8.11 21.25
CA ARG A 115 -3.25 8.56 22.41
C ARG A 115 -3.85 9.90 22.00
N PRO A 116 -5.17 10.12 22.08
CA PRO A 116 -5.77 11.44 21.84
C PRO A 116 -5.45 12.38 23.02
N THR A 117 -4.18 12.57 23.36
CA THR A 117 -3.73 13.67 24.20
C THR A 117 -3.42 14.83 23.27
N ALA A 118 -4.46 15.54 22.85
CA ALA A 118 -4.49 16.98 22.58
C ALA A 118 -3.27 17.67 21.89
N TYR A 119 -2.44 16.95 21.14
CA TYR A 119 -1.38 17.53 20.31
C TYR A 119 -1.58 17.05 18.87
N ARG A 120 -2.64 17.60 18.28
CA ARG A 120 -2.82 17.69 16.85
C ARG A 120 -1.63 18.49 16.32
N HIS A 121 -0.50 17.84 16.02
CA HIS A 121 0.56 18.49 15.26
C HIS A 121 -0.10 19.04 13.99
N PRO A 122 -0.11 20.36 13.77
CA PRO A 122 -0.52 20.90 12.49
C PRO A 122 0.32 20.18 11.44
N GLY A 123 -0.31 19.66 10.39
CA GLY A 123 0.44 19.01 9.32
C GLY A 123 1.59 19.91 8.92
N VAL A 124 2.81 19.36 8.80
CA VAL A 124 4.04 20.13 8.49
C VAL A 124 3.80 21.10 7.34
N ASN A 125 3.02 20.68 6.35
CA ASN A 125 2.56 21.51 5.22
C ASN A 125 1.82 22.79 5.67
N GLN A 126 0.85 22.69 6.59
CA GLN A 126 0.08 23.85 7.09
C GLN A 126 0.98 24.85 7.82
N ARG A 127 1.92 24.33 8.61
CA ARG A 127 2.84 25.20 9.36
C ARG A 127 3.82 25.91 8.43
N GLN A 128 4.35 25.21 7.42
CA GLN A 128 5.18 25.80 6.38
C GLN A 128 4.42 26.88 5.59
N GLU A 129 3.13 26.65 5.30
CA GLU A 129 2.30 27.65 4.61
C GLU A 129 2.11 28.91 5.46
N ASN A 130 1.77 28.77 6.74
CA ASN A 130 1.63 29.90 7.66
C ASN A 130 2.96 30.66 7.83
N GLN A 131 4.09 29.95 7.87
CA GLN A 131 5.42 30.56 7.93
C GLN A 131 5.72 31.37 6.66
N ARG A 132 5.44 30.81 5.48
CA ARG A 132 5.59 31.54 4.19
C ARG A 132 4.69 32.76 4.13
N TYR A 133 3.46 32.66 4.62
CA TYR A 133 2.55 33.81 4.67
C TYR A 133 3.12 34.95 5.52
N ARG A 134 3.62 34.66 6.74
CA ARG A 134 4.23 35.68 7.61
C ARG A 134 5.48 36.31 7.02
N ILE A 135 6.33 35.53 6.35
CA ILE A 135 7.52 36.05 5.65
C ILE A 135 7.10 36.96 4.48
N ALA A 136 6.10 36.53 3.70
CA ALA A 136 5.60 37.31 2.58
C ALA A 136 4.96 38.61 3.05
N GLU A 137 4.19 38.56 4.14
CA GLU A 137 3.53 39.73 4.71
C GLU A 137 4.54 40.70 5.31
N GLY A 138 5.50 40.22 6.11
CA GLY A 138 6.58 41.06 6.64
C GLY A 138 7.41 41.71 5.53
N SER A 139 7.60 41.03 4.40
CA SER A 139 8.24 41.63 3.22
C SER A 139 7.40 42.72 2.54
N ARG A 140 6.07 42.60 2.58
CA ARG A 140 5.15 43.56 1.94
C ARG A 140 4.94 44.79 2.81
N SER A 141 4.82 44.60 4.11
CA SER A 141 4.67 45.68 5.08
C SER A 141 5.97 46.44 5.33
N GLY A 142 7.12 45.87 4.93
CA GLY A 142 8.44 46.42 5.20
C GLY A 142 8.98 46.05 6.58
N ALA A 143 8.27 45.24 7.36
CA ALA A 143 8.73 44.74 8.64
C ALA A 143 9.97 43.82 8.53
N LEU A 144 10.18 43.20 7.36
CA LEU A 144 11.36 42.40 7.05
C LEU A 144 12.23 43.09 6.02
N THR A 145 13.54 43.16 6.28
CA THR A 145 14.51 43.59 5.28
C THR A 145 14.68 42.56 4.17
N GLY A 146 15.25 42.98 3.04
CA GLY A 146 15.59 42.07 1.95
C GLY A 146 16.57 40.97 2.36
N SER A 147 17.46 41.24 3.33
CA SER A 147 18.41 40.26 3.85
C SER A 147 17.76 39.25 4.79
N GLU A 148 16.97 39.70 5.76
CA GLU A 148 16.21 38.83 6.68
C GLU A 148 15.27 37.91 5.93
N ARG A 149 14.55 38.45 4.95
CA ARG A 149 13.69 37.64 4.08
C ARG A 149 14.49 36.55 3.37
N ARG A 150 15.71 36.81 2.91
CA ARG A 150 16.53 35.79 2.25
C ARG A 150 16.96 34.71 3.23
N GLU A 151 17.36 35.09 4.42
CA GLU A 151 17.75 34.18 5.50
C GLU A 151 16.60 33.28 5.95
N LEU A 152 15.45 33.87 6.29
CA LEU A 152 14.23 33.13 6.64
C LEU A 152 13.81 32.18 5.51
N ASN A 153 13.92 32.61 4.24
CA ASN A 153 13.63 31.72 3.11
C ASN A 153 14.66 30.60 2.94
N ALA A 154 15.92 30.81 3.32
CA ALA A 154 16.95 29.77 3.29
C ALA A 154 16.69 28.71 4.37
N GLU A 155 16.39 29.14 5.60
CA GLU A 155 15.99 28.27 6.71
C GLU A 155 14.76 27.41 6.33
N GLN A 156 13.74 28.05 5.74
CA GLN A 156 12.55 27.35 5.25
C GLN A 156 12.85 26.34 4.13
N ARG A 157 13.91 26.54 3.34
CA ARG A 157 14.34 25.57 2.32
C ARG A 157 15.10 24.41 2.95
N ALA A 158 15.93 24.66 3.96
CA ALA A 158 16.67 23.64 4.70
C ALA A 158 15.70 22.65 5.37
N ILE A 159 14.72 23.14 6.12
CA ILE A 159 13.71 22.28 6.77
C ILE A 159 12.90 21.47 5.75
N ARG A 160 12.63 22.06 4.58
CA ARG A 160 11.97 21.33 3.47
C ARG A 160 12.86 20.27 2.83
N GLN A 161 14.18 20.46 2.82
CA GLN A 161 15.12 19.46 2.33
C GLN A 161 15.21 18.30 3.31
N GLU A 162 15.33 18.60 4.59
CA GLU A 162 15.32 17.63 5.69
C GLU A 162 14.03 16.81 5.72
N GLU A 163 12.86 17.44 5.60
CA GLU A 163 11.58 16.71 5.48
C GLU A 163 11.59 15.74 4.29
N ARG A 164 12.18 16.13 3.15
CA ARG A 164 12.30 15.25 1.98
C ARG A 164 13.27 14.10 2.22
N GLN A 165 14.35 14.35 2.97
CA GLN A 165 15.35 13.32 3.31
C GLN A 165 14.75 12.30 4.27
N TYR A 166 14.09 12.73 5.34
CA TYR A 166 13.38 11.82 6.24
C TYR A 166 12.29 11.05 5.50
N ARG A 167 11.56 11.71 4.59
CA ARG A 167 10.57 11.02 3.73
C ARG A 167 11.16 10.21 2.58
N SER A 168 12.48 10.08 2.47
CA SER A 168 13.10 9.36 1.35
C SER A 168 12.76 7.87 1.36
N ASP A 169 12.56 7.29 2.55
CA ASP A 169 12.10 5.91 2.75
C ASP A 169 10.57 5.73 2.60
N GLY A 170 9.86 6.84 2.35
CA GLY A 170 8.41 6.89 2.15
C GLY A 170 7.61 7.24 3.39
N THR A 171 8.23 7.31 4.57
CA THR A 171 7.55 7.48 5.85
C THR A 171 8.28 8.48 6.76
N LEU A 172 7.74 8.80 7.93
CA LEU A 172 8.45 9.58 8.94
C LEU A 172 8.34 8.82 10.25
N THR A 173 9.45 8.49 10.87
CA THR A 173 9.53 7.88 12.19
C THR A 173 9.07 8.86 13.29
N ARG A 174 8.96 8.39 14.53
CA ARG A 174 8.60 9.25 15.66
C ARG A 174 9.66 10.33 15.93
N ASP A 175 10.93 9.96 15.86
CA ASP A 175 12.04 10.87 16.17
C ASP A 175 12.20 11.90 15.06
N GLU A 176 12.15 11.50 13.78
CA GLU A 176 12.17 12.43 12.65
C GLU A 176 11.00 13.44 12.68
N ARG A 177 9.82 13.02 13.13
CA ARG A 177 8.69 13.95 13.35
C ARG A 177 8.96 14.93 14.48
N LYS A 178 9.61 14.48 15.55
CA LYS A 178 9.95 15.30 16.71
C LYS A 178 11.01 16.34 16.32
N ASP A 179 12.01 15.94 15.55
CA ASP A 179 13.08 16.80 15.05
C ASP A 179 12.49 17.88 14.14
N LEU A 180 11.76 17.49 13.08
CA LEU A 180 11.05 18.44 12.21
C LEU A 180 10.14 19.41 12.97
N TYR A 181 9.53 18.95 14.06
CA TYR A 181 8.71 19.82 14.90
C TYR A 181 9.54 20.86 15.64
N GLN A 182 10.70 20.50 16.18
CA GLN A 182 11.60 21.47 16.81
C GLN A 182 12.12 22.48 15.80
N ASP A 183 12.54 22.04 14.61
CA ASP A 183 13.05 22.95 13.58
C ASP A 183 11.97 23.94 13.13
N GLN A 184 10.76 23.43 12.91
CA GLN A 184 9.61 24.27 12.58
C GLN A 184 9.21 25.21 13.72
N LYS A 185 9.43 24.84 14.98
CA LYS A 185 9.17 25.71 16.14
C LYS A 185 10.22 26.82 16.21
N LEU A 186 11.50 26.50 16.07
CA LEU A 186 12.60 27.47 16.06
C LEU A 186 12.46 28.45 14.90
N ALA A 187 12.23 27.96 13.68
CA ALA A 187 11.98 28.82 12.52
C ALA A 187 10.76 29.72 12.72
N SER A 188 9.71 29.22 13.38
CA SER A 188 8.55 30.05 13.71
C SER A 188 8.86 31.18 14.70
N GLN A 189 9.77 30.94 15.64
CA GLN A 189 10.22 31.96 16.60
C GLN A 189 11.12 32.99 15.91
N HIS A 190 12.02 32.53 15.04
CA HIS A 190 12.89 33.42 14.25
C HIS A 190 12.07 34.34 13.34
N ILE A 191 11.08 33.81 12.61
CA ILE A 191 10.14 34.63 11.81
C ILE A 191 9.42 35.65 12.71
N TYR A 192 8.99 35.26 13.91
CA TYR A 192 8.31 36.17 14.82
C TYR A 192 9.24 37.31 15.27
N GLN A 193 10.47 36.99 15.67
CA GLN A 193 11.48 37.97 16.08
C GLN A 193 11.71 38.97 14.95
N GLU A 194 12.06 38.50 13.76
CA GLU A 194 12.35 39.39 12.62
C GLU A 194 11.13 40.22 12.20
N THR A 195 9.90 39.68 12.27
CA THR A 195 8.68 40.43 11.92
C THR A 195 8.26 41.46 12.98
N HIS A 196 8.69 41.33 14.24
CA HIS A 196 8.35 42.24 15.34
C HIS A 196 9.52 43.14 15.75
N ASP A 197 10.74 42.80 15.36
CA ASP A 197 11.93 43.62 15.60
C ASP A 197 11.93 44.93 14.77
N ALA A 198 11.01 45.05 13.81
CA ALA A 198 10.67 46.33 13.17
C ALA A 198 10.17 47.39 14.17
N GLU A 199 9.64 47.00 15.33
CA GLU A 199 9.32 47.96 16.40
C GLU A 199 10.56 48.56 17.07
N ARG A 200 11.75 48.00 16.81
CA ARG A 200 13.04 48.40 17.41
C ARG A 200 14.04 49.01 16.41
N ARG A 201 13.65 49.24 15.15
CA ARG A 201 14.47 49.86 14.10
C ARG A 201 13.95 51.25 13.76
#